data_AF-A0A9X3N681-F1
#
_entry.id   AF-A0A9X3N681-F1
#
_cell.length_a   1.000
_cell.length_b   1.000
_cell.length_c   1.000
_cell.angle_alpha   90.00
_cell.angle_beta   90.00
_cell.angle_gamma   90.00
#
_symmetry.space_group_name_H-M   'P 1'
#
loop_
_entity.id
_entity.type
_entity.pdbx_description
1 polymer ?
#
loop_
_entity_poly.entity_id
_entity_poly.type
_entity_poly.pdbx_seq_one_letter_code
_entity_poly.pdbx_strand_id
1 'polypeptide(L)'
;MRSTWVCALVAAFALVAPSTASADVPSIIIDTDIALWWDDVSAFAIANAAEDKGDVRYLGAVADVKSLSAAPAIDAINTWYGNGKVPVGATLGVEQNIFANVYTSDLARRFKHSLGDGTSAEDAVALYRRLLSGEPDHSVTIVSLGGLTNLAALLSSDRALVERKVKNLVVMAGEFPTPSRAWTNELIDVPATKYVFNTAWPKSVPITWADAKIGFPLFVGQTVSQAHPASSPVRAAFEILFPDGTVGDANWDAIAIYYAIYGLGDDLLRLTGAGGAARVDSWGAISWVDNPERPDDRYLQIPSYPRFASVLNALIDYVPAHPGGDDETEVSAASDVGGEVPATLGITTGAPASFAPFVPGVARDYDTSLDVTVTSSAADAALTVADPSPTAPGHLVNGTLALPQALKARAGAAAFADVAASPTRLAAWTGPVASAVVQVDFRQPIGATDALRTGRYSKTLTLTLSTTTP
;
A
#
# COMPACT_ATOMS: atom_id res chain seq x y z
N MET A 1 16.39 19.63 79.59
CA MET A 1 16.74 19.72 78.16
C MET A 1 15.98 18.62 77.42
N ARG A 2 14.89 18.96 76.73
CA ARG A 2 14.10 18.03 75.91
C ARG A 2 14.04 18.62 74.50
N SER A 3 14.68 17.98 73.53
CA SER A 3 14.64 18.37 72.12
C SER A 3 13.33 17.90 71.49
N THR A 4 12.56 18.85 70.98
CA THR A 4 11.45 18.64 70.04
C THR A 4 12.00 18.56 68.62
N TRP A 5 11.73 17.44 67.94
CA TRP A 5 11.98 17.29 66.51
C TRP A 5 10.76 17.79 65.73
N VAL A 6 10.96 18.75 64.84
CA VAL A 6 9.94 19.24 63.88
C VAL A 6 10.18 18.54 62.55
N CYS A 7 9.21 17.73 62.10
CA CYS A 7 9.19 17.18 60.75
C CYS A 7 8.67 18.24 59.78
N ALA A 8 9.51 18.71 58.86
CA ALA A 8 9.10 19.55 57.74
C ALA A 8 8.56 18.67 56.60
N LEU A 9 7.28 18.86 56.25
CA LEU A 9 6.67 18.34 55.03
C LEU A 9 7.10 19.22 53.84
N VAL A 10 7.88 18.67 52.92
CA VAL A 10 8.19 19.30 51.63
C VAL A 10 7.12 18.87 50.64
N ALA A 11 6.21 19.79 50.30
CA ALA A 11 5.25 19.59 49.21
C ALA A 11 5.97 19.81 47.86
N ALA A 12 6.14 18.74 47.08
CA ALA A 12 6.63 18.82 45.71
C ALA A 12 5.51 19.36 44.80
N PHE A 13 5.60 20.63 44.40
CA PHE A 13 4.83 21.15 43.27
C PHE A 13 5.46 20.61 41.99
N ALA A 14 4.80 19.64 41.34
CA ALA A 14 5.12 19.29 39.98
C ALA A 14 4.72 20.47 39.08
N LEU A 15 5.70 21.18 38.51
CA LEU A 15 5.47 22.06 37.37
C LEU A 15 5.02 21.17 36.21
N VAL A 16 3.71 21.12 35.97
CA VAL A 16 3.16 20.66 34.69
C VAL A 16 3.50 21.76 33.69
N ALA A 17 4.50 21.50 32.84
CA ALA A 17 4.72 22.31 31.65
C ALA A 17 3.43 22.28 30.81
N PRO A 18 2.96 23.41 30.26
CA PRO A 18 1.84 23.38 29.35
C PRO A 18 2.23 22.51 28.16
N SER A 19 1.51 21.41 27.97
CA SER A 19 1.57 20.66 26.72
C SER A 19 1.18 21.66 25.64
N THR A 20 2.12 22.00 24.75
CA THR A 20 1.78 22.65 23.49
C THR A 20 0.79 21.71 22.82
N ALA A 21 -0.50 22.09 22.79
CA ALA A 21 -1.47 21.38 21.97
C ALA A 21 -0.88 21.40 20.55
N SER A 22 -0.55 20.22 20.03
CA SER A 22 -0.45 20.05 18.59
C SER A 22 -1.74 20.62 18.05
N ALA A 23 -1.70 21.58 17.14
CA ALA A 23 -2.91 21.98 16.43
C ALA A 23 -3.46 20.68 15.81
N ASP A 24 -4.72 20.33 16.14
CA ASP A 24 -5.34 19.16 15.54
C ASP A 24 -5.37 19.35 14.03
N VAL A 25 -4.80 18.40 13.29
CA VAL A 25 -4.77 18.40 11.83
C VAL A 25 -6.22 18.53 11.32
N PRO A 26 -6.55 19.57 10.53
CA PRO A 26 -7.91 19.83 10.08
C PRO A 26 -8.42 18.67 9.23
N SER A 27 -9.70 18.31 9.39
CA SER A 27 -10.35 17.29 8.57
C SER A 27 -11.33 17.95 7.62
N ILE A 28 -11.21 17.65 6.32
CA ILE A 28 -11.98 18.34 5.27
C ILE A 28 -12.76 17.37 4.38
N ILE A 29 -13.91 17.85 3.88
CA ILE A 29 -14.63 17.27 2.75
C ILE A 29 -14.74 18.35 1.68
N ILE A 30 -14.41 18.01 0.43
CA ILE A 30 -14.49 18.94 -0.71
C ILE A 30 -15.78 18.68 -1.50
N ASP A 31 -16.59 19.72 -1.72
CA ASP A 31 -17.76 19.74 -2.62
C ASP A 31 -17.45 20.66 -3.79
N THR A 32 -17.53 20.17 -5.02
CA THR A 32 -16.93 20.85 -6.18
C THR A 32 -17.75 20.67 -7.45
N ASP A 33 -17.77 21.69 -8.30
CA ASP A 33 -18.35 21.65 -9.64
C ASP A 33 -17.34 21.28 -10.73
N ILE A 34 -16.21 20.66 -10.38
CA ILE A 34 -15.11 20.29 -11.28
C ILE A 34 -15.60 19.78 -12.64
N ALA A 35 -15.47 20.65 -13.65
CA ALA A 35 -15.97 20.38 -15.00
C ALA A 35 -15.26 21.24 -16.06
N LEU A 36 -15.39 22.56 -15.96
CA LEU A 36 -14.97 23.52 -17.00
C LEU A 36 -13.74 24.34 -16.61
N TRP A 37 -13.67 24.76 -15.35
CA TRP A 37 -12.64 25.68 -14.89
C TRP A 37 -11.51 24.93 -14.21
N TRP A 38 -10.37 25.62 -14.11
CA TRP A 38 -9.08 25.07 -13.71
C TRP A 38 -8.79 25.26 -12.22
N ASP A 39 -9.58 26.09 -11.54
CA ASP A 39 -9.41 26.43 -10.15
C ASP A 39 -9.79 25.28 -9.22
N ASP A 40 -10.79 24.46 -9.54
CA ASP A 40 -11.03 23.18 -8.84
C ASP A 40 -9.79 22.27 -8.89
N VAL A 41 -9.15 22.16 -10.05
CA VAL A 41 -7.92 21.35 -10.22
C VAL A 41 -6.81 21.89 -9.34
N SER A 42 -6.71 23.21 -9.21
CA SER A 42 -5.77 23.85 -8.29
C SER A 42 -6.12 23.54 -6.85
N ALA A 43 -7.40 23.49 -6.50
CA ALA A 43 -7.84 23.14 -5.17
C ALA A 43 -7.51 21.68 -4.81
N PHE A 44 -7.73 20.74 -5.73
CA PHE A 44 -7.31 19.35 -5.54
C PHE A 44 -5.80 19.17 -5.48
N ALA A 45 -5.02 19.93 -6.27
CA ALA A 45 -3.56 19.93 -6.16
C ALA A 45 -3.10 20.36 -4.76
N ILE A 46 -3.67 21.45 -4.22
CA ILE A 46 -3.38 21.95 -2.88
C ILE A 46 -3.79 20.95 -1.80
N ALA A 47 -4.99 20.36 -1.90
CA ALA A 47 -5.49 19.40 -0.93
C ALA A 47 -4.63 18.13 -0.87
N ASN A 48 -4.28 17.57 -2.02
CA ASN A 48 -3.40 16.40 -2.08
C ASN A 48 -1.97 16.72 -1.60
N ALA A 49 -1.43 17.87 -1.98
CA ALA A 49 -0.12 18.31 -1.48
C ALA A 49 -0.09 18.48 0.04
N ALA A 50 -1.21 18.90 0.65
CA ALA A 50 -1.36 19.02 2.09
C ALA A 50 -1.52 17.65 2.76
N GLU A 51 -2.28 16.73 2.17
CA GLU A 51 -2.47 15.36 2.69
C GLU A 51 -1.13 14.63 2.75
N ASP A 52 -0.34 14.69 1.67
CA ASP A 52 1.00 14.09 1.60
C ASP A 52 1.96 14.63 2.68
N LYS A 53 1.80 15.90 3.06
CA LYS A 53 2.59 16.55 4.12
C LYS A 53 2.05 16.28 5.53
N GLY A 54 0.86 15.69 5.64
CA GLY A 54 0.16 15.50 6.91
C GLY A 54 -0.46 16.78 7.48
N ASP A 55 -0.63 17.81 6.66
CA ASP A 55 -1.19 19.11 7.04
C ASP A 55 -2.72 19.11 7.07
N VAL A 56 -3.35 18.09 6.47
CA VAL A 56 -4.81 17.89 6.47
C VAL A 56 -5.13 16.40 6.60
N ARG A 57 -6.35 16.09 7.04
CA ARG A 57 -7.04 14.81 6.86
C ARG A 57 -8.10 14.99 5.78
N TYR A 58 -7.80 14.63 4.55
CA TYR A 58 -8.69 14.73 3.40
C TYR A 58 -9.64 13.53 3.39
N LEU A 59 -10.84 13.74 3.94
CA LEU A 59 -11.78 12.65 4.22
C LEU A 59 -12.49 12.11 2.98
N GLY A 60 -12.67 12.96 1.97
CA GLY A 60 -13.41 12.63 0.75
C GLY A 60 -13.76 13.84 -0.07
N ALA A 61 -14.21 13.59 -1.30
CA ALA A 61 -14.71 14.60 -2.20
C ALA A 61 -16.05 14.18 -2.81
N VAL A 62 -16.89 15.16 -3.12
CA VAL A 62 -18.14 14.97 -3.85
C VAL A 62 -18.20 15.96 -5.01
N ALA A 63 -18.57 15.46 -6.19
CA ALA A 63 -18.92 16.31 -7.31
C ALA A 63 -20.37 16.80 -7.14
N ASP A 64 -20.60 18.11 -7.10
CA ASP A 64 -21.93 18.74 -6.99
C ASP A 64 -22.64 18.95 -8.32
N VAL A 65 -21.91 18.86 -9.43
CA VAL A 65 -22.48 18.85 -10.77
C VAL A 65 -22.79 17.43 -11.24
N LYS A 66 -23.91 17.29 -11.96
CA LYS A 66 -24.25 16.03 -12.63
C LYS A 66 -23.29 15.81 -13.81
N SER A 67 -22.28 14.98 -13.62
CA SER A 67 -21.29 14.62 -14.63
C SER A 67 -20.80 13.19 -14.45
N LEU A 68 -20.78 12.42 -15.53
CA LEU A 68 -20.21 11.06 -15.54
C LEU A 68 -18.67 11.06 -15.51
N SER A 69 -18.03 12.22 -15.64
CA SER A 69 -16.57 12.34 -15.67
C SER A 69 -15.97 13.13 -14.52
N ALA A 70 -16.78 13.89 -13.75
CA ALA A 70 -16.28 14.65 -12.60
C ALA A 70 -15.69 13.74 -11.51
N ALA A 71 -16.47 12.79 -10.98
CA ALA A 71 -15.98 11.87 -9.95
C ALA A 71 -14.77 11.03 -10.43
N PRO A 72 -14.75 10.43 -11.63
CA PRO A 72 -13.55 9.78 -12.16
C PRO A 72 -12.34 10.72 -12.33
N ALA A 73 -12.55 11.99 -12.69
CA ALA A 73 -11.45 12.96 -12.79
C ALA A 73 -10.87 13.32 -11.42
N ILE A 74 -11.72 13.51 -10.40
CA ILE A 74 -11.28 13.69 -9.01
C ILE A 74 -10.47 12.48 -8.55
N ASP A 75 -11.01 11.27 -8.76
CA ASP A 75 -10.34 10.02 -8.39
C ASP A 75 -9.00 9.86 -9.13
N ALA A 76 -8.92 10.22 -10.42
CA ALA A 76 -7.68 10.23 -11.18
C ALA A 76 -6.63 11.21 -10.62
N ILE A 77 -7.05 12.42 -10.24
CA ILE A 77 -6.16 13.39 -9.59
C ILE A 77 -5.65 12.83 -8.26
N ASN A 78 -6.56 12.41 -7.37
CA ASN A 78 -6.22 11.84 -6.07
C ASN A 78 -5.30 10.61 -6.21
N THR A 79 -5.64 9.69 -7.11
CA THR A 79 -4.85 8.48 -7.41
C THR A 79 -3.44 8.85 -7.83
N TRP A 80 -3.25 9.84 -8.70
CA TRP A 80 -1.93 10.25 -9.14
C TRP A 80 -1.05 10.78 -7.99
N TYR A 81 -1.65 11.45 -7.00
CA TYR A 81 -0.98 11.89 -5.78
C TYR A 81 -0.74 10.77 -4.75
N GLY A 82 -1.15 9.52 -5.01
CA GLY A 82 -1.09 8.42 -4.03
C GLY A 82 -2.29 8.36 -3.07
N ASN A 83 -3.26 9.26 -3.25
CA ASN A 83 -4.45 9.38 -2.41
C ASN A 83 -5.70 8.73 -3.04
N GLY A 84 -5.53 7.72 -3.90
CA GLY A 84 -6.64 7.02 -4.58
C GLY A 84 -7.60 6.27 -3.66
N LYS A 85 -7.27 6.15 -2.36
CA LYS A 85 -8.16 5.61 -1.31
C LYS A 85 -9.17 6.63 -0.78
N VAL A 86 -8.98 7.92 -1.07
CA VAL A 86 -9.89 8.99 -0.67
C VAL A 86 -11.22 8.79 -1.40
N PRO A 87 -12.33 8.56 -0.68
CA PRO A 87 -13.59 8.23 -1.32
C PRO A 87 -14.15 9.42 -2.10
N VAL A 88 -14.67 9.13 -3.30
CA VAL A 88 -15.27 10.12 -4.19
C VAL A 88 -16.73 9.76 -4.48
N GLY A 89 -17.62 10.73 -4.29
CA GLY A 89 -19.04 10.62 -4.59
C GLY A 89 -19.48 11.56 -5.70
N ALA A 90 -20.69 11.38 -6.21
CA ALA A 90 -21.24 12.19 -7.29
C ALA A 90 -22.72 12.51 -7.09
N THR A 91 -23.16 13.66 -7.60
CA THR A 91 -24.58 13.97 -7.81
C THR A 91 -25.17 13.03 -8.86
N LEU A 92 -25.91 12.00 -8.44
CA LEU A 92 -26.54 11.05 -9.35
C LEU A 92 -27.86 11.60 -9.95
N GLY A 93 -28.14 11.30 -11.22
CA GLY A 93 -29.35 11.75 -11.90
C GLY A 93 -29.45 11.33 -13.37
N VAL A 94 -30.64 11.46 -13.96
CA VAL A 94 -30.93 11.04 -15.35
C VAL A 94 -30.45 12.02 -16.42
N GLU A 95 -30.22 13.28 -16.07
CA GLU A 95 -29.56 14.28 -16.92
C GLU A 95 -28.12 14.43 -16.45
N GLN A 96 -27.18 14.15 -17.35
CA GLN A 96 -25.74 14.15 -17.08
C GLN A 96 -25.05 15.16 -18.01
N ASN A 97 -23.94 15.74 -17.55
CA ASN A 97 -23.10 16.71 -18.26
C ASN A 97 -23.81 18.07 -18.48
N ILE A 98 -24.24 18.71 -17.38
CA ILE A 98 -24.80 20.07 -17.44
C ILE A 98 -23.80 21.11 -17.99
N PHE A 99 -22.51 20.76 -17.97
CA PHE A 99 -21.44 21.48 -18.61
C PHE A 99 -20.76 20.61 -19.67
N ALA A 100 -20.19 21.25 -20.71
CA ALA A 100 -19.40 20.54 -21.71
C ALA A 100 -18.17 19.92 -21.06
N ASN A 101 -17.93 18.62 -21.26
CA ASN A 101 -16.76 17.97 -20.67
C ASN A 101 -15.49 18.35 -21.44
N VAL A 102 -14.73 19.33 -20.92
CA VAL A 102 -13.53 19.82 -21.61
C VAL A 102 -12.30 18.98 -21.22
N TYR A 103 -11.92 18.96 -19.94
CA TYR A 103 -10.75 18.22 -19.47
C TYR A 103 -11.10 16.99 -18.62
N THR A 104 -12.19 17.02 -17.85
CA THR A 104 -12.56 15.94 -16.91
C THR A 104 -12.73 14.58 -17.60
N SER A 105 -13.37 14.55 -18.78
CA SER A 105 -13.46 13.33 -19.60
C SER A 105 -12.12 12.87 -20.15
N ASP A 106 -11.19 13.78 -20.44
CA ASP A 106 -9.82 13.39 -20.85
C ASP A 106 -9.05 12.79 -19.67
N LEU A 107 -9.20 13.39 -18.47
CA LEU A 107 -8.56 12.89 -17.26
C LEU A 107 -9.06 11.48 -16.92
N ALA A 108 -10.39 11.31 -16.86
CA ALA A 108 -11.03 10.02 -16.63
C ALA A 108 -10.58 8.95 -17.63
N ARG A 109 -10.32 9.33 -18.89
CA ARG A 109 -9.89 8.38 -19.92
C ARG A 109 -8.41 8.01 -19.83
N ARG A 110 -7.53 8.96 -19.50
CA ARG A 110 -6.07 8.81 -19.65
C ARG A 110 -5.36 8.36 -18.39
N PHE A 111 -5.89 8.67 -17.22
CA PHE A 111 -5.20 8.47 -15.95
C PHE A 111 -5.86 7.34 -15.15
N LYS A 112 -5.06 6.67 -14.32
CA LYS A 112 -5.51 5.56 -13.47
C LYS A 112 -6.50 6.08 -12.43
N HIS A 113 -7.62 5.38 -12.26
CA HIS A 113 -8.61 5.63 -11.22
C HIS A 113 -9.42 4.34 -10.96
N SER A 114 -10.12 4.27 -9.83
CA SER A 114 -10.86 3.09 -9.38
C SER A 114 -12.31 3.03 -9.88
N LEU A 115 -12.90 4.19 -10.21
CA LEU A 115 -14.33 4.28 -10.50
C LEU A 115 -14.78 3.70 -11.85
N GLY A 116 -13.89 3.43 -12.82
CA GLY A 116 -14.27 2.95 -14.16
C GLY A 116 -15.03 4.00 -14.99
N ASP A 117 -16.25 4.36 -14.59
CA ASP A 117 -17.02 5.52 -15.05
C ASP A 117 -17.80 6.16 -13.89
N GLY A 118 -18.37 7.35 -14.10
CA GLY A 118 -19.12 8.06 -13.06
C GLY A 118 -20.40 7.38 -12.58
N THR A 119 -20.84 6.27 -13.19
CA THR A 119 -22.01 5.51 -12.70
C THR A 119 -21.69 4.63 -11.51
N SER A 120 -20.40 4.36 -11.26
CA SER A 120 -19.94 3.55 -10.12
C SER A 120 -19.62 4.38 -8.88
N ALA A 121 -19.67 5.71 -8.98
CA ALA A 121 -19.46 6.60 -7.85
C ALA A 121 -20.57 6.44 -6.80
N GLU A 122 -20.22 6.56 -5.53
CA GLU A 122 -21.20 6.59 -4.43
C GLU A 122 -22.07 7.85 -4.57
N ASP A 123 -23.35 7.75 -4.19
CA ASP A 123 -24.22 8.92 -4.10
C ASP A 123 -23.63 9.97 -3.14
N ALA A 124 -23.60 11.24 -3.55
CA ALA A 124 -22.99 12.31 -2.77
C ALA A 124 -23.57 12.44 -1.34
N VAL A 125 -24.89 12.33 -1.17
CA VAL A 125 -25.54 12.44 0.15
C VAL A 125 -25.22 11.22 1.02
N ALA A 126 -25.17 10.02 0.42
CA ALA A 126 -24.73 8.81 1.12
C ALA A 126 -23.28 8.93 1.60
N LEU A 127 -22.37 9.40 0.74
CA LEU A 127 -20.97 9.60 1.10
C LEU A 127 -20.83 10.63 2.22
N TYR A 128 -21.49 11.79 2.11
CA TYR A 128 -21.51 12.80 3.16
C TYR A 128 -21.91 12.23 4.52
N ARG A 129 -23.02 11.48 4.56
CA ARG A 129 -23.51 10.88 5.81
C ARG A 129 -22.51 9.91 6.40
N ARG A 130 -21.88 9.08 5.57
CA ARG A 130 -20.88 8.10 5.96
C ARG A 130 -19.65 8.78 6.55
N LEU A 131 -19.10 9.79 5.86
CA LEU A 131 -17.92 10.53 6.31
C LEU A 131 -18.19 11.31 7.60
N LEU A 132 -19.25 12.13 7.62
CA LEU A 132 -19.59 12.94 8.79
C LEU A 132 -19.92 12.09 10.02
N SER A 133 -20.60 10.96 9.86
CA SER A 133 -20.94 10.09 10.99
C SER A 133 -19.71 9.42 11.62
N GLY A 134 -18.63 9.24 10.85
CA GLY A 134 -17.38 8.65 11.32
C GLY A 134 -16.48 9.61 12.10
N GLU A 135 -16.73 10.91 12.02
CA GLU A 135 -15.87 11.93 12.62
C GLU A 135 -16.38 12.41 13.99
N PRO A 136 -15.52 13.00 14.84
CA PRO A 136 -15.96 13.67 16.07
C PRO A 136 -16.98 14.79 15.81
N ASP A 137 -17.69 15.19 16.86
CA ASP A 137 -18.60 16.33 16.77
C ASP A 137 -17.79 17.63 16.59
N HIS A 138 -18.31 18.55 15.77
CA HIS A 138 -17.68 19.85 15.46
C HIS A 138 -16.22 19.77 14.98
N SER A 139 -15.85 18.73 14.22
CA SER A 139 -14.46 18.54 13.74
C SER A 139 -14.27 18.76 12.24
N VAL A 140 -15.32 18.60 11.42
CA VAL A 140 -15.18 18.58 9.96
C VAL A 140 -15.42 19.96 9.35
N THR A 141 -14.51 20.41 8.48
CA THR A 141 -14.75 21.56 7.61
C THR A 141 -15.26 21.07 6.25
N ILE A 142 -16.41 21.57 5.81
CA ILE A 142 -16.86 21.35 4.42
C ILE A 142 -16.33 22.51 3.58
N VAL A 143 -15.71 22.21 2.44
CA VAL A 143 -15.21 23.18 1.47
C VAL A 143 -16.07 23.11 0.23
N SER A 144 -17.00 24.07 0.07
CA SER A 144 -17.94 24.15 -1.05
C SER A 144 -17.36 25.08 -2.12
N LEU A 145 -16.99 24.51 -3.26
CA LEU A 145 -16.32 25.17 -4.37
C LEU A 145 -17.24 25.36 -5.59
N GLY A 146 -18.36 24.63 -5.63
CA GLY A 146 -19.30 24.67 -6.75
C GLY A 146 -20.76 24.90 -6.34
N GLY A 147 -21.65 24.17 -7.00
CA GLY A 147 -23.10 24.26 -6.81
C GLY A 147 -23.56 23.74 -5.45
N LEU A 148 -24.69 24.27 -4.96
CA LEU A 148 -25.20 23.95 -3.62
C LEU A 148 -26.19 22.77 -3.58
N THR A 149 -26.35 22.04 -4.69
CA THR A 149 -27.34 20.96 -4.85
C THR A 149 -27.11 19.83 -3.85
N ASN A 150 -25.87 19.39 -3.67
CA ASN A 150 -25.52 18.33 -2.71
C ASN A 150 -25.80 18.74 -1.26
N LEU A 151 -25.36 19.94 -0.87
CA LEU A 151 -25.60 20.48 0.47
C LEU A 151 -27.09 20.68 0.74
N ALA A 152 -27.87 21.14 -0.24
CA ALA A 152 -29.32 21.25 -0.10
C ALA A 152 -29.97 19.87 0.13
N ALA A 153 -29.56 18.85 -0.61
CA ALA A 153 -30.07 17.49 -0.44
C ALA A 153 -29.64 16.87 0.92
N LEU A 154 -28.41 17.10 1.36
CA LEU A 154 -27.92 16.68 2.66
C LEU A 154 -28.70 17.35 3.80
N LEU A 155 -28.88 18.68 3.76
CA LEU A 155 -29.62 19.42 4.77
C LEU A 155 -31.11 19.04 4.81
N SER A 156 -31.71 18.78 3.65
CA SER A 156 -33.11 18.33 3.56
C SER A 156 -33.31 16.96 4.23
N SER A 157 -32.27 16.13 4.22
CA SER A 157 -32.37 14.73 4.60
C SER A 157 -31.73 14.41 5.96
N ASP A 158 -30.76 15.20 6.43
CA ASP A 158 -30.11 15.05 7.73
C ASP A 158 -29.39 16.33 8.23
N ARG A 159 -30.13 17.44 8.36
CA ARG A 159 -29.62 18.69 8.94
C ARG A 159 -28.97 18.52 10.32
N ALA A 160 -29.47 17.59 11.14
CA ALA A 160 -28.99 17.37 12.50
C ALA A 160 -27.58 16.76 12.51
N LEU A 161 -27.23 15.92 11.53
CA LEU A 161 -25.87 15.45 11.33
C LEU A 161 -24.92 16.59 10.99
N VAL A 162 -25.30 17.48 10.06
CA VAL A 162 -24.50 18.65 9.70
C VAL A 162 -24.24 19.54 10.92
N GLU A 163 -25.30 19.89 11.66
CA GLU A 163 -25.20 20.73 12.86
C GLU A 163 -24.30 20.13 13.94
N ARG A 164 -24.27 18.80 14.05
CA ARG A 164 -23.47 18.08 15.06
C ARG A 164 -22.01 17.90 14.65
N LYS A 165 -21.73 17.65 13.37
CA LYS A 165 -20.41 17.19 12.90
C LYS A 165 -19.56 18.30 12.29
N VAL A 166 -20.21 19.29 11.67
CA VAL A 166 -19.49 20.33 10.92
C VAL A 166 -19.02 21.43 11.87
N LYS A 167 -17.74 21.76 11.76
CA LYS A 167 -17.06 22.85 12.45
C LYS A 167 -17.25 24.18 11.73
N ASN A 168 -17.13 24.16 10.40
CA ASN A 168 -17.17 25.33 9.54
C ASN A 168 -17.60 24.93 8.12
N LEU A 169 -18.34 25.80 7.44
CA LEU A 169 -18.47 25.75 5.99
C LEU A 169 -17.56 26.82 5.40
N VAL A 170 -16.59 26.42 4.59
CA VAL A 170 -15.82 27.34 3.76
C VAL A 170 -16.43 27.30 2.37
N VAL A 171 -16.83 28.44 1.84
CA VAL A 171 -17.55 28.50 0.56
C VAL A 171 -16.93 29.51 -0.40
N MET A 172 -16.71 29.09 -1.64
CA MET A 172 -16.49 29.98 -2.77
C MET A 172 -17.85 30.39 -3.33
N ALA A 173 -18.29 31.61 -3.01
CA ALA A 173 -19.50 32.21 -3.57
C ALA A 173 -19.65 33.67 -3.12
N GLY A 174 -20.58 34.38 -3.76
CA GLY A 174 -20.98 35.73 -3.37
C GLY A 174 -20.02 36.81 -3.80
N GLU A 175 -20.44 38.04 -3.56
CA GLU A 175 -19.64 39.23 -3.82
C GLU A 175 -19.93 40.25 -2.71
N PHE A 176 -18.97 40.43 -1.80
CA PHE A 176 -19.23 41.17 -0.56
C PHE A 176 -18.64 42.58 -0.56
N PRO A 177 -19.25 43.53 0.17
CA PRO A 177 -20.55 43.41 0.85
C PRO A 177 -21.74 43.53 -0.12
N THR A 178 -21.57 44.23 -1.25
CA THR A 178 -22.63 44.43 -2.25
C THR A 178 -22.29 43.65 -3.53
N PRO A 179 -23.22 42.81 -4.02
CA PRO A 179 -23.01 42.05 -5.25
C PRO A 179 -23.40 42.86 -6.48
N SER A 180 -22.67 42.65 -7.57
CA SER A 180 -23.00 43.18 -8.88
C SER A 180 -24.02 42.31 -9.62
N ARG A 181 -24.01 41.00 -9.36
CA ARG A 181 -24.89 39.97 -9.93
C ARG A 181 -24.76 38.67 -9.13
N ALA A 182 -25.52 37.66 -9.54
CA ALA A 182 -25.25 36.28 -9.14
C ALA A 182 -24.07 35.71 -9.95
N TRP A 183 -23.20 34.94 -9.29
CA TRP A 183 -22.04 34.28 -9.91
C TRP A 183 -22.31 32.81 -10.24
N THR A 184 -21.37 32.17 -10.93
CA THR A 184 -21.53 30.82 -11.49
C THR A 184 -22.09 29.81 -10.48
N ASN A 185 -21.44 29.65 -9.33
CA ASN A 185 -21.82 28.67 -8.30
C ASN A 185 -23.25 28.86 -7.81
N GLU A 186 -23.66 30.12 -7.64
CA GLU A 186 -25.01 30.49 -7.21
C GLU A 186 -26.06 30.12 -8.26
N LEU A 187 -25.69 30.22 -9.54
CA LEU A 187 -26.54 30.03 -10.72
C LEU A 187 -26.66 28.56 -11.14
N ILE A 188 -25.78 27.67 -10.69
CA ILE A 188 -25.88 26.22 -10.95
C ILE A 188 -27.24 25.70 -10.45
N ASP A 189 -27.64 26.10 -9.24
CA ASP A 189 -28.92 25.72 -8.64
C ASP A 189 -29.41 26.82 -7.68
N VAL A 190 -30.02 27.87 -8.23
CA VAL A 190 -30.55 29.00 -7.45
C VAL A 190 -31.51 28.57 -6.33
N PRO A 191 -32.45 27.62 -6.54
CA PRO A 191 -33.25 27.05 -5.47
C PRO A 191 -32.42 26.45 -4.33
N ALA A 192 -31.40 25.64 -4.62
CA ALA A 192 -30.51 25.07 -3.62
C ALA A 192 -29.71 26.15 -2.89
N THR A 193 -29.11 27.11 -3.61
CA THR A 193 -28.38 28.25 -3.03
C THR A 193 -29.22 29.01 -2.00
N LYS A 194 -30.47 29.32 -2.35
CA LYS A 194 -31.41 29.99 -1.43
C LYS A 194 -31.79 29.11 -0.26
N TYR A 195 -32.03 27.82 -0.50
CA TYR A 195 -32.40 26.88 0.55
C TYR A 195 -31.29 26.74 1.59
N VAL A 196 -30.05 26.50 1.15
CA VAL A 196 -28.88 26.36 2.02
C VAL A 196 -28.71 27.62 2.87
N PHE A 197 -28.51 28.79 2.26
CA PHE A 197 -28.07 29.97 3.01
C PHE A 197 -29.19 30.74 3.73
N ASN A 198 -30.38 30.83 3.15
CA ASN A 198 -31.48 31.60 3.77
C ASN A 198 -32.31 30.77 4.75
N THR A 199 -32.30 29.43 4.64
CA THR A 199 -33.28 28.59 5.35
C THR A 199 -32.64 27.50 6.20
N ALA A 200 -31.78 26.67 5.60
CA ALA A 200 -31.49 25.35 6.12
C ALA A 200 -30.18 25.27 6.90
N TRP A 201 -29.16 26.07 6.55
CA TRP A 201 -27.86 25.99 7.19
C TRP A 201 -27.95 26.26 8.71
N PRO A 202 -27.38 25.40 9.56
CA PRO A 202 -27.39 25.63 11.01
C PRO A 202 -26.79 26.98 11.39
N LYS A 203 -27.47 27.73 12.26
CA LYS A 203 -26.99 29.03 12.76
C LYS A 203 -25.78 28.89 13.69
N SER A 204 -25.66 27.73 14.33
CA SER A 204 -24.56 27.30 15.21
C SER A 204 -23.28 26.94 14.45
N VAL A 205 -23.36 26.69 13.14
CA VAL A 205 -22.19 26.35 12.30
C VAL A 205 -21.81 27.58 11.48
N PRO A 206 -20.62 28.18 11.72
CA PRO A 206 -20.18 29.37 10.99
C PRO A 206 -19.94 29.07 9.51
N ILE A 207 -20.07 30.12 8.70
CA ILE A 207 -19.68 30.11 7.30
C ILE A 207 -18.54 31.12 7.08
N THR A 208 -17.45 30.66 6.48
CA THR A 208 -16.38 31.53 5.98
C THR A 208 -16.41 31.60 4.47
N TRP A 209 -16.45 32.82 3.92
CA TRP A 209 -16.61 33.02 2.48
C TRP A 209 -15.32 33.46 1.79
N ALA A 210 -15.00 32.82 0.68
CA ALA A 210 -14.06 33.30 -0.33
C ALA A 210 -14.87 33.88 -1.49
N ASP A 211 -15.09 35.20 -1.50
CA ASP A 211 -16.00 35.82 -2.44
C ASP A 211 -15.35 36.13 -3.81
N ALA A 212 -16.16 36.42 -4.82
CA ALA A 212 -15.70 36.65 -6.18
C ALA A 212 -14.65 37.78 -6.28
N LYS A 213 -14.75 38.83 -5.45
CA LYS A 213 -13.83 39.99 -5.53
C LYS A 213 -12.39 39.62 -5.22
N ILE A 214 -12.18 38.70 -4.28
CA ILE A 214 -10.83 38.34 -3.86
C ILE A 214 -10.15 37.38 -4.84
N GLY A 215 -10.90 36.69 -5.71
CA GLY A 215 -10.29 35.87 -6.76
C GLY A 215 -9.90 36.64 -8.01
N PHE A 216 -10.61 37.72 -8.40
CA PHE A 216 -10.32 38.43 -9.66
C PHE A 216 -8.85 38.83 -9.90
N PRO A 217 -8.11 39.33 -8.91
CA PRO A 217 -6.71 39.70 -9.10
C PRO A 217 -5.70 38.58 -8.74
N LEU A 218 -6.17 37.35 -8.50
CA LEU A 218 -5.35 36.20 -8.15
C LEU A 218 -5.10 35.32 -9.37
N PHE A 219 -3.88 35.36 -9.90
CA PHE A 219 -3.44 34.53 -11.03
C PHE A 219 -2.37 33.55 -10.53
N VAL A 220 -2.64 32.25 -10.61
CA VAL A 220 -1.75 31.17 -10.15
C VAL A 220 -1.69 30.02 -11.16
N GLY A 221 -0.83 29.04 -10.96
CA GLY A 221 -0.70 27.85 -11.82
C GLY A 221 0.07 28.08 -13.13
N GLN A 222 0.71 29.24 -13.33
CA GLN A 222 1.47 29.54 -14.55
C GLN A 222 2.66 28.59 -14.79
N THR A 223 3.14 27.96 -13.71
CA THR A 223 4.32 27.09 -13.70
C THR A 223 4.00 25.59 -13.74
N VAL A 224 2.71 25.23 -13.75
CA VAL A 224 2.26 23.82 -13.69
C VAL A 224 2.86 22.99 -14.81
N SER A 225 2.85 23.49 -16.05
CA SER A 225 3.36 22.74 -17.21
C SER A 225 4.88 22.49 -17.16
N GLN A 226 5.63 23.28 -16.37
CA GLN A 226 7.06 23.05 -16.14
C GLN A 226 7.33 22.22 -14.88
N ALA A 227 6.58 22.44 -13.81
CA ALA A 227 6.76 21.77 -12.53
C ALA A 227 6.31 20.30 -12.57
N HIS A 228 5.16 20.03 -13.18
CA HIS A 228 4.56 18.71 -13.23
C HIS A 228 5.07 17.87 -14.42
N PRO A 229 5.29 16.56 -14.24
CA PRO A 229 5.62 15.67 -15.36
C PRO A 229 4.40 15.47 -16.28
N ALA A 230 4.64 14.98 -17.51
CA ALA A 230 3.57 14.71 -18.48
C ALA A 230 2.55 13.64 -18.03
N SER A 231 2.88 12.85 -16.99
CA SER A 231 1.98 11.90 -16.34
C SER A 231 1.04 12.54 -15.32
N SER A 232 1.14 13.85 -15.06
CA SER A 232 0.28 14.56 -14.10
C SER A 232 -1.10 14.88 -14.70
N PRO A 233 -2.22 14.48 -14.05
CA PRO A 233 -3.55 14.90 -14.44
C PRO A 233 -3.78 16.40 -14.21
N VAL A 234 -3.11 17.01 -13.22
CA VAL A 234 -3.15 18.46 -13.00
C VAL A 234 -2.55 19.18 -14.20
N ARG A 235 -1.36 18.76 -14.65
CA ARG A 235 -0.76 19.30 -15.86
C ARG A 235 -1.64 19.13 -17.09
N ALA A 236 -2.20 17.94 -17.28
CA ALA A 236 -3.06 17.69 -18.44
C ALA A 236 -4.28 18.61 -18.46
N ALA A 237 -4.92 18.87 -17.32
CA ALA A 237 -6.03 19.81 -17.25
C ALA A 237 -5.60 21.24 -17.66
N PHE A 238 -4.46 21.72 -17.15
CA PHE A 238 -3.93 23.02 -17.51
C PHE A 238 -3.55 23.11 -19.00
N GLU A 239 -2.92 22.09 -19.58
CA GLU A 239 -2.57 22.09 -21.00
C GLU A 239 -3.81 22.03 -21.92
N ILE A 240 -4.89 21.39 -21.49
CA ILE A 240 -6.17 21.35 -22.23
C ILE A 240 -6.86 22.72 -22.19
N LEU A 241 -6.88 23.37 -21.03
CA LEU A 241 -7.58 24.64 -20.82
C LEU A 241 -6.77 25.85 -21.31
N PHE A 242 -5.44 25.77 -21.26
CA PHE A 242 -4.51 26.82 -21.67
C PHE A 242 -3.52 26.28 -22.73
N PRO A 243 -3.99 25.96 -23.94
CA PRO A 243 -3.16 25.32 -24.97
C PRO A 243 -2.02 26.20 -25.50
N ASP A 244 -2.07 27.51 -25.28
CA ASP A 244 -0.98 28.45 -25.60
C ASP A 244 0.04 28.59 -24.44
N GLY A 245 -0.18 27.89 -23.33
CA GLY A 245 0.65 27.91 -22.12
C GLY A 245 0.45 29.14 -21.24
N THR A 246 -0.48 30.05 -21.57
CA THR A 246 -0.73 31.27 -20.78
C THR A 246 -1.96 31.07 -19.90
N VAL A 247 -1.73 30.89 -18.59
CA VAL A 247 -2.81 30.94 -17.59
C VAL A 247 -3.20 32.40 -17.36
N GLY A 248 -4.17 32.86 -18.16
CA GLY A 248 -4.63 34.25 -18.21
C GLY A 248 -5.91 34.52 -17.44
N ASP A 249 -6.34 33.60 -16.58
CA ASP A 249 -7.61 33.68 -15.85
C ASP A 249 -7.39 33.72 -14.33
N ALA A 250 -8.39 34.22 -13.62
CA ALA A 250 -8.40 34.31 -12.17
C ALA A 250 -8.66 32.95 -11.51
N ASN A 251 -8.35 32.84 -10.21
CA ASN A 251 -8.55 31.63 -9.41
C ASN A 251 -9.30 31.96 -8.12
N TRP A 252 -10.36 31.20 -7.81
CA TRP A 252 -11.16 31.42 -6.61
C TRP A 252 -11.04 30.26 -5.62
N ASP A 253 -11.11 29.02 -6.10
CA ASP A 253 -11.16 27.84 -5.23
C ASP A 253 -9.88 27.56 -4.45
N ALA A 254 -8.72 27.95 -5.00
CA ALA A 254 -7.44 27.85 -4.28
C ALA A 254 -7.46 28.67 -2.96
N ILE A 255 -8.26 29.74 -2.90
CA ILE A 255 -8.41 30.58 -1.70
C ILE A 255 -9.19 29.81 -0.62
N ALA A 256 -10.33 29.24 -1.01
CA ALA A 256 -11.22 28.52 -0.11
C ALA A 256 -10.53 27.29 0.48
N ILE A 257 -9.90 26.46 -0.36
CA ILE A 257 -9.19 25.27 0.11
C ILE A 257 -7.99 25.63 1.00
N TYR A 258 -7.25 26.69 0.66
CA TYR A 258 -6.11 27.13 1.46
C TYR A 258 -6.58 27.53 2.86
N TYR A 259 -7.64 28.33 2.97
CA TYR A 259 -8.17 28.73 4.26
C TYR A 259 -8.68 27.53 5.08
N ALA A 260 -9.34 26.58 4.43
CA ALA A 260 -9.84 25.38 5.11
C ALA A 260 -8.73 24.53 5.76
N ILE A 261 -7.55 24.52 5.15
CA ILE A 261 -6.39 23.74 5.59
C ILE A 261 -5.48 24.56 6.53
N TYR A 262 -5.05 25.75 6.09
CA TYR A 262 -4.01 26.53 6.77
C TYR A 262 -4.56 27.71 7.58
N GLY A 263 -5.88 27.92 7.58
CA GLY A 263 -6.51 29.06 8.24
C GLY A 263 -6.04 30.38 7.65
N LEU A 264 -5.64 31.33 8.51
CA LEU A 264 -5.19 32.65 8.07
C LEU A 264 -3.75 32.67 7.52
N GLY A 265 -3.00 31.59 7.75
CA GLY A 265 -1.55 31.55 7.55
C GLY A 265 -0.82 32.69 8.28
N ASP A 266 0.42 32.96 7.88
CA ASP A 266 1.21 34.07 8.41
C ASP A 266 0.74 35.42 7.84
N ASP A 267 -0.48 35.86 8.18
CA ASP A 267 -1.15 37.05 7.63
C ASP A 267 -1.34 37.01 6.10
N LEU A 268 -1.51 35.81 5.54
CA LEU A 268 -1.81 35.62 4.12
C LEU A 268 -3.29 35.91 3.81
N LEU A 269 -4.17 35.64 4.79
CA LEU A 269 -5.59 35.94 4.75
C LEU A 269 -6.02 36.70 6.00
N ARG A 270 -7.13 37.43 5.90
CA ARG A 270 -7.80 38.09 7.03
C ARG A 270 -9.29 37.86 6.99
N LEU A 271 -9.91 37.77 8.16
CA LEU A 271 -11.37 37.75 8.30
C LEU A 271 -11.91 39.16 8.45
N THR A 272 -13.05 39.42 7.81
CA THR A 272 -13.82 40.65 7.96
C THR A 272 -15.32 40.32 7.99
N GLY A 273 -16.17 41.35 8.08
CA GLY A 273 -17.63 41.19 8.04
C GLY A 273 -18.29 40.84 9.37
N ALA A 274 -17.58 40.97 10.49
CA ALA A 274 -18.12 40.64 11.82
C ALA A 274 -19.46 41.32 12.11
N GLY A 275 -20.43 40.55 12.59
CA GLY A 275 -21.80 41.01 12.88
C GLY A 275 -22.75 40.97 11.67
N GLY A 276 -22.28 40.55 10.50
CA GLY A 276 -23.12 40.30 9.34
C GLY A 276 -23.10 38.85 8.87
N ALA A 277 -23.92 38.55 7.87
CA ALA A 277 -23.96 37.27 7.18
C ALA A 277 -24.44 37.42 5.74
N ALA A 278 -24.28 36.35 4.97
CA ALA A 278 -24.79 36.27 3.61
C ALA A 278 -26.33 36.32 3.56
N ARG A 279 -26.86 37.02 2.57
CA ARG A 279 -28.27 37.01 2.18
C ARG A 279 -28.36 36.80 0.68
N VAL A 280 -29.09 35.76 0.28
CA VAL A 280 -29.36 35.43 -1.12
C VAL A 280 -30.65 36.10 -1.56
N ASP A 281 -30.62 36.82 -2.68
CA ASP A 281 -31.81 37.46 -3.25
C ASP A 281 -32.66 36.52 -4.12
N SER A 282 -33.65 37.07 -4.84
CA SER A 282 -34.52 36.28 -5.72
C SER A 282 -33.82 35.72 -6.96
N TRP A 283 -32.71 36.35 -7.37
CA TRP A 283 -31.94 36.01 -8.56
C TRP A 283 -30.71 35.15 -8.26
N GLY A 284 -30.45 34.88 -6.98
CA GLY A 284 -29.32 34.09 -6.51
C GLY A 284 -28.14 34.93 -6.02
N ALA A 285 -28.16 36.25 -6.22
CA ALA A 285 -27.04 37.11 -5.85
C ALA A 285 -26.87 37.13 -4.33
N ILE A 286 -25.64 36.92 -3.87
CA ILE A 286 -25.33 36.86 -2.44
C ILE A 286 -24.68 38.17 -1.98
N SER A 287 -25.34 38.84 -1.05
CA SER A 287 -24.91 40.08 -0.41
C SER A 287 -24.54 39.86 1.05
N TRP A 288 -23.78 40.79 1.64
CA TRP A 288 -23.51 40.82 3.08
C TRP A 288 -24.44 41.82 3.77
N VAL A 289 -25.16 41.37 4.79
CA VAL A 289 -26.08 42.20 5.57
C VAL A 289 -25.84 42.00 7.06
N ASP A 290 -26.14 43.02 7.87
CA ASP A 290 -26.14 42.88 9.32
C ASP A 290 -27.07 41.72 9.74
N ASN A 291 -26.55 40.80 10.54
CA ASN A 291 -27.29 39.63 10.96
C ASN A 291 -26.81 39.17 12.35
N PRO A 292 -27.47 39.60 13.44
CA PRO A 292 -27.06 39.24 14.79
C PRO A 292 -27.29 37.75 15.11
N GLU A 293 -28.06 37.02 14.30
CA GLU A 293 -28.30 35.58 14.50
C GLU A 293 -27.15 34.71 13.97
N ARG A 294 -26.21 35.31 13.23
CA ARG A 294 -25.03 34.64 12.66
C ARG A 294 -23.75 35.42 13.00
N PRO A 295 -23.42 35.58 14.30
CA PRO A 295 -22.35 36.46 14.75
C PRO A 295 -20.94 36.01 14.35
N ASP A 296 -20.78 34.76 13.91
CA ASP A 296 -19.50 34.11 13.61
C ASP A 296 -19.24 33.94 12.10
N ASP A 297 -20.19 34.30 11.24
CA ASP A 297 -19.97 34.31 9.80
C ASP A 297 -18.96 35.40 9.40
N ARG A 298 -18.04 35.07 8.49
CA ARG A 298 -16.98 35.99 8.06
C ARG A 298 -16.72 35.82 6.57
N TYR A 299 -16.17 36.84 5.92
CA TYR A 299 -15.60 36.69 4.58
C TYR A 299 -14.13 37.10 4.57
N LEU A 300 -13.38 36.55 3.62
CA LEU A 300 -11.93 36.66 3.55
C LEU A 300 -11.50 37.95 2.84
N GLN A 301 -10.30 38.41 3.18
CA GLN A 301 -9.54 39.41 2.46
C GLN A 301 -8.11 38.91 2.26
N ILE A 302 -7.50 39.30 1.14
CA ILE A 302 -6.10 39.02 0.82
C ILE A 302 -5.29 40.31 1.00
N PRO A 303 -4.43 40.42 2.04
CA PRO A 303 -3.63 41.62 2.26
C PRO A 303 -2.54 41.83 1.19
N SER A 304 -2.01 40.75 0.61
CA SER A 304 -0.95 40.80 -0.41
C SER A 304 -1.11 39.68 -1.45
N TYR A 305 -1.62 40.04 -2.62
CA TYR A 305 -1.77 39.10 -3.74
C TYR A 305 -0.46 38.44 -4.18
N PRO A 306 0.66 39.17 -4.37
CA PRO A 306 1.92 38.53 -4.79
C PRO A 306 2.42 37.50 -3.78
N ARG A 307 2.32 37.81 -2.47
CA ARG A 307 2.76 36.88 -1.41
C ARG A 307 1.87 35.64 -1.38
N PHE A 308 0.55 35.82 -1.46
CA PHE A 308 -0.39 34.71 -1.42
C PHE A 308 -0.29 33.84 -2.68
N ALA A 309 -0.25 34.45 -3.86
CA ALA A 309 -0.02 33.75 -5.13
C ALA A 309 1.27 32.92 -5.11
N SER A 310 2.36 33.44 -4.54
CA SER A 310 3.61 32.70 -4.40
C SER A 310 3.47 31.43 -3.55
N VAL A 311 2.66 31.48 -2.48
CA VAL A 311 2.41 30.31 -1.62
C VAL A 311 1.51 29.31 -2.32
N LEU A 312 0.43 29.77 -2.97
CA LEU A 312 -0.46 28.91 -3.73
C LEU A 312 0.29 28.23 -4.90
N ASN A 313 1.12 28.95 -5.66
CA ASN A 313 1.93 28.36 -6.72
C ASN A 313 2.85 27.26 -6.18
N ALA A 314 3.51 27.47 -5.04
CA ALA A 314 4.35 26.44 -4.44
C ALA A 314 3.56 25.19 -3.99
N LEU A 315 2.30 25.36 -3.60
CA LEU A 315 1.41 24.23 -3.27
C LEU A 315 0.88 23.53 -4.52
N ILE A 316 0.49 24.28 -5.55
CA ILE A 316 -0.03 23.77 -6.83
C ILE A 316 1.09 23.04 -7.60
N ASP A 317 2.32 23.53 -7.57
CA ASP A 317 3.48 22.94 -8.25
C ASP A 317 4.08 21.73 -7.52
N TYR A 318 3.53 21.37 -6.35
CA TYR A 318 3.98 20.19 -5.63
C TYR A 318 3.76 18.91 -6.46
N VAL A 319 4.80 18.09 -6.56
CA VAL A 319 4.79 16.78 -7.20
C VAL A 319 5.11 15.74 -6.11
N PRO A 320 4.27 14.70 -5.94
CA PRO A 320 4.51 13.66 -4.93
C PRO A 320 5.80 12.88 -5.25
N ALA A 321 6.42 12.28 -4.24
CA ALA A 321 7.65 11.49 -4.43
C ALA A 321 7.42 10.24 -5.30
N HIS A 322 6.20 9.68 -5.26
CA HIS A 322 5.78 8.49 -6.01
C HIS A 322 4.51 8.79 -6.84
N PRO A 323 4.63 9.58 -7.93
CA PRO A 323 3.49 9.97 -8.76
C PRO A 323 2.96 8.78 -9.58
N GLY A 324 1.63 8.65 -9.67
CA GLY A 324 0.96 7.69 -10.57
C GLY A 324 0.01 6.70 -9.90
N GLY A 325 -0.21 6.81 -8.59
CA GLY A 325 -0.95 5.78 -7.86
C GLY A 325 -0.28 4.41 -7.96
N ASP A 326 1.02 4.43 -8.24
CA ASP A 326 1.97 3.34 -8.05
C ASP A 326 2.46 3.36 -6.60
N ASP A 327 1.56 3.73 -5.68
CA ASP A 327 1.42 2.99 -4.45
C ASP A 327 1.25 1.52 -4.84
N GLU A 328 2.36 0.86 -5.15
CA GLU A 328 2.65 -0.42 -4.55
C GLU A 328 2.51 -0.23 -3.04
N THR A 329 1.26 -0.15 -2.60
CA THR A 329 0.87 -0.55 -1.26
C THR A 329 1.19 -2.04 -1.23
N GLU A 330 2.45 -2.35 -0.89
CA GLU A 330 2.90 -3.72 -0.79
C GLU A 330 2.18 -4.33 0.42
N VAL A 331 1.07 -5.00 0.14
CA VAL A 331 0.54 -6.02 1.04
C VAL A 331 1.11 -7.33 0.53
N SER A 332 2.27 -7.69 1.05
CA SER A 332 2.90 -8.97 0.72
C SER A 332 2.08 -10.08 1.37
N ALA A 333 1.21 -10.72 0.59
CA ALA A 333 0.75 -12.07 0.91
C ALA A 333 1.81 -13.03 0.36
N ALA A 334 2.65 -13.58 1.23
CA ALA A 334 3.51 -14.69 0.86
C ALA A 334 2.61 -15.83 0.36
N SER A 335 2.74 -16.19 -0.90
CA SER A 335 2.18 -17.41 -1.46
C SER A 335 3.34 -18.34 -1.77
N ASP A 336 3.35 -19.52 -1.17
CA ASP A 336 4.36 -20.52 -1.45
C ASP A 336 4.12 -21.12 -2.83
N VAL A 337 5.01 -20.82 -3.78
CA VAL A 337 5.17 -21.63 -5.00
C VAL A 337 6.22 -22.69 -4.70
N GLY A 338 5.76 -23.88 -4.34
CA GLY A 338 6.60 -25.00 -3.95
C GLY A 338 6.55 -26.17 -4.94
N GLY A 339 7.58 -27.01 -4.91
CA GLY A 339 7.60 -28.34 -5.51
C GLY A 339 7.95 -29.38 -4.45
N GLU A 340 7.30 -30.53 -4.47
CA GLU A 340 7.57 -31.62 -3.53
C GLU A 340 8.63 -32.56 -4.10
N VAL A 341 9.68 -32.85 -3.32
CA VAL A 341 10.59 -33.96 -3.60
C VAL A 341 10.09 -35.17 -2.81
N PRO A 342 9.55 -36.22 -3.46
CA PRO A 342 9.06 -37.39 -2.75
C PRO A 342 10.21 -38.14 -2.08
N ALA A 343 9.95 -38.71 -0.91
CA ALA A 343 10.90 -39.57 -0.19
C ALA A 343 11.37 -40.71 -1.10
N THR A 344 12.64 -40.66 -1.49
CA THR A 344 13.23 -41.57 -2.47
C THR A 344 14.48 -42.21 -1.86
N LEU A 345 14.51 -43.55 -1.84
CA LEU A 345 15.72 -44.34 -1.63
C LEU A 345 15.83 -45.34 -2.79
N GLY A 346 16.93 -45.29 -3.51
CA GLY A 346 17.23 -46.16 -4.65
C GLY A 346 18.65 -46.68 -4.57
N ILE A 347 18.82 -47.98 -4.81
CA ILE A 347 20.11 -48.63 -4.95
C ILE A 347 20.07 -49.54 -6.18
N THR A 348 21.08 -49.43 -7.04
CA THR A 348 21.30 -50.36 -8.14
C THR A 348 22.76 -50.80 -8.17
N THR A 349 23.00 -52.06 -8.50
CA THR A 349 24.35 -52.62 -8.60
C THR A 349 24.73 -52.83 -10.05
N GLY A 350 25.99 -52.57 -10.40
CA GLY A 350 26.57 -52.89 -11.69
C GLY A 350 26.80 -54.40 -11.89
N ALA A 351 27.67 -54.74 -12.85
CA ALA A 351 28.03 -56.13 -13.14
C ALA A 351 28.67 -56.82 -11.93
N PRO A 352 28.35 -58.10 -11.63
CA PRO A 352 28.92 -58.80 -10.49
C PRO A 352 30.45 -58.82 -10.49
N ALA A 353 31.06 -58.46 -9.36
CA ALA A 353 32.50 -58.50 -9.20
C ALA A 353 33.03 -59.95 -9.21
N SER A 354 34.20 -60.15 -9.81
CA SER A 354 34.86 -61.46 -9.90
C SER A 354 36.34 -61.33 -9.57
N PHE A 355 36.82 -62.18 -8.67
CA PHE A 355 38.25 -62.27 -8.37
C PHE A 355 38.99 -63.03 -9.47
N ALA A 356 40.28 -62.71 -9.62
CA ALA A 356 41.20 -63.58 -10.34
C ALA A 356 41.33 -64.95 -9.63
N PRO A 357 41.75 -66.01 -10.34
CA PRO A 357 41.92 -67.34 -9.73
C PRO A 357 42.85 -67.32 -8.51
N PHE A 358 42.40 -67.90 -7.40
CA PHE A 358 43.19 -68.06 -6.19
C PHE A 358 44.28 -69.13 -6.38
N VAL A 359 45.50 -68.82 -5.97
CA VAL A 359 46.68 -69.70 -6.15
C VAL A 359 46.99 -70.39 -4.81
N PRO A 360 46.87 -71.73 -4.73
CA PRO A 360 47.22 -72.47 -3.51
C PRO A 360 48.71 -72.30 -3.15
N GLY A 361 49.01 -72.20 -1.86
CA GLY A 361 50.40 -72.13 -1.36
C GLY A 361 51.05 -70.74 -1.42
N VAL A 362 50.34 -69.71 -1.87
CA VAL A 362 50.88 -68.36 -2.04
C VAL A 362 50.06 -67.36 -1.25
N ALA A 363 50.71 -66.67 -0.29
CA ALA A 363 50.05 -65.58 0.43
C ALA A 363 49.84 -64.38 -0.50
N ARG A 364 48.59 -63.97 -0.72
CA ARG A 364 48.25 -62.87 -1.63
C ARG A 364 46.86 -62.29 -1.34
N ASP A 365 46.75 -60.98 -1.46
CA ASP A 365 45.47 -60.27 -1.51
C ASP A 365 44.94 -60.26 -2.95
N TYR A 366 43.68 -60.67 -3.10
CA TYR A 366 42.94 -60.60 -4.36
C TYR A 366 41.89 -59.51 -4.25
N ASP A 367 41.93 -58.54 -5.16
CA ASP A 367 41.02 -57.40 -5.20
C ASP A 367 40.09 -57.48 -6.41
N THR A 368 38.85 -57.03 -6.25
CA THR A 368 37.86 -56.82 -7.31
C THR A 368 36.91 -55.69 -6.91
N SER A 369 36.15 -55.13 -7.83
CA SER A 369 35.25 -54.01 -7.54
C SER A 369 33.87 -54.16 -8.18
N LEU A 370 32.89 -53.51 -7.55
CA LEU A 370 31.50 -53.40 -8.00
C LEU A 370 31.07 -51.94 -7.89
N ASP A 371 30.52 -51.39 -8.96
CA ASP A 371 29.88 -50.08 -8.91
C ASP A 371 28.46 -50.21 -8.33
N VAL A 372 28.14 -49.33 -7.39
CA VAL A 372 26.82 -49.23 -6.76
C VAL A 372 26.32 -47.81 -6.95
N THR A 373 25.20 -47.64 -7.65
CA THR A 373 24.55 -46.34 -7.82
C THR A 373 23.51 -46.14 -6.73
N VAL A 374 23.60 -45.03 -6.02
CA VAL A 374 22.69 -44.66 -4.93
C VAL A 374 21.97 -43.35 -5.22
N THR A 375 20.68 -43.30 -4.87
CA THR A 375 19.85 -42.10 -4.89
C THR A 375 19.11 -41.98 -3.57
N SER A 376 19.20 -40.83 -2.91
CA SER A 376 18.49 -40.52 -1.67
C SER A 376 18.03 -39.07 -1.67
N SER A 377 16.76 -38.82 -1.35
CA SER A 377 16.25 -37.47 -1.04
C SER A 377 16.31 -37.13 0.46
N ALA A 378 16.70 -38.09 1.30
CA ALA A 378 16.67 -37.99 2.75
C ALA A 378 17.81 -37.12 3.31
N ALA A 379 17.65 -36.65 4.55
CA ALA A 379 18.67 -35.85 5.24
C ALA A 379 19.92 -36.67 5.63
N ASP A 380 19.80 -37.99 5.66
CA ASP A 380 20.93 -38.91 5.81
C ASP A 380 20.75 -40.17 4.94
N ALA A 381 21.85 -40.84 4.63
CA ALA A 381 21.81 -42.18 4.08
C ALA A 381 23.07 -42.96 4.46
N ALA A 382 22.94 -44.29 4.53
CA ALA A 382 24.04 -45.20 4.81
C ALA A 382 24.01 -46.39 3.85
N LEU A 383 25.12 -46.65 3.17
CA LEU A 383 25.34 -47.87 2.40
C LEU A 383 26.03 -48.89 3.29
N THR A 384 25.46 -50.07 3.40
CA THR A 384 26.00 -51.19 4.18
C THR A 384 26.11 -52.44 3.32
N VAL A 385 27.00 -53.35 3.72
CA VAL A 385 27.12 -54.70 3.17
C VAL A 385 26.96 -55.73 4.28
N ALA A 386 26.23 -56.80 3.99
CA ALA A 386 26.10 -57.95 4.86
C ALA A 386 26.17 -59.25 4.05
N ASP A 387 26.60 -60.31 4.71
CA ASP A 387 26.47 -61.67 4.23
C ASP A 387 25.42 -62.41 5.09
N PRO A 388 24.15 -62.46 4.64
CA PRO A 388 23.09 -63.08 5.43
C PRO A 388 23.13 -64.61 5.41
N SER A 389 24.10 -65.22 4.73
CA SER A 389 24.17 -66.68 4.62
C SER A 389 24.40 -67.33 5.98
N PRO A 390 23.63 -68.38 6.35
CA PRO A 390 23.87 -69.11 7.59
C PRO A 390 25.16 -69.95 7.54
N THR A 391 25.73 -70.19 6.35
CA THR A 391 26.94 -71.00 6.16
C THR A 391 28.16 -70.09 6.12
N ALA A 392 28.98 -70.11 7.18
CA ALA A 392 30.21 -69.33 7.33
C ALA A 392 30.07 -67.84 6.93
N PRO A 393 29.22 -67.04 7.62
CA PRO A 393 29.01 -65.63 7.31
C PRO A 393 30.33 -64.85 7.26
N GLY A 394 30.51 -64.02 6.24
CA GLY A 394 31.72 -63.24 5.99
C GLY A 394 32.81 -63.97 5.20
N HIS A 395 32.66 -65.26 4.90
CA HIS A 395 33.68 -66.05 4.21
C HIS A 395 33.16 -66.56 2.86
N LEU A 396 34.00 -66.49 1.82
CA LEU A 396 33.70 -67.15 0.56
C LEU A 396 33.70 -68.68 0.76
N VAL A 397 32.76 -69.36 0.11
CA VAL A 397 32.56 -70.81 0.26
C VAL A 397 32.63 -71.54 -1.08
N ASN A 398 33.19 -72.76 -1.06
CA ASN A 398 33.13 -73.76 -2.12
C ASN A 398 32.39 -75.00 -1.58
N GLY A 399 31.08 -75.06 -1.82
CA GLY A 399 30.20 -76.01 -1.14
C GLY A 399 30.12 -75.73 0.36
N THR A 400 30.49 -76.71 1.19
CA THR A 400 30.54 -76.58 2.65
C THR A 400 31.89 -76.07 3.18
N LEU A 401 32.89 -75.91 2.31
CA LEU A 401 34.22 -75.44 2.71
C LEU A 401 34.29 -73.91 2.64
N ALA A 402 34.64 -73.27 3.75
CA ALA A 402 34.86 -71.83 3.84
C ALA A 402 36.35 -71.48 3.83
N LEU A 403 36.70 -70.34 3.23
CA LEU A 403 38.06 -69.81 3.33
C LEU A 403 38.36 -69.37 4.77
N PRO A 404 39.59 -69.59 5.30
CA PRO A 404 39.93 -69.20 6.67
C PRO A 404 39.88 -67.69 6.91
N GLN A 405 40.29 -66.89 5.92
CA GLN A 405 40.28 -65.44 5.99
C GLN A 405 38.91 -64.87 5.58
N ALA A 406 38.43 -63.88 6.32
CA ALA A 406 37.20 -63.18 5.99
C ALA A 406 37.33 -62.40 4.67
N LEU A 407 36.24 -62.34 3.93
CA LEU A 407 36.09 -61.41 2.82
C LEU A 407 36.01 -60.00 3.38
N LYS A 408 36.71 -59.06 2.75
CA LYS A 408 36.72 -57.66 3.16
C LYS A 408 36.06 -56.78 2.13
N ALA A 409 35.47 -55.67 2.57
CA ALA A 409 34.86 -54.67 1.72
C ALA A 409 35.22 -53.25 2.18
N ARG A 410 35.23 -52.30 1.23
CA ARG A 410 35.29 -50.86 1.49
C ARG A 410 34.55 -50.10 0.39
N ALA A 411 34.22 -48.84 0.64
CA ALA A 411 33.83 -47.89 -0.40
C ALA A 411 34.90 -46.80 -0.54
N GLY A 412 35.30 -46.50 -1.78
CA GLY A 412 36.28 -45.45 -2.09
C GLY A 412 37.60 -45.60 -1.33
N ALA A 413 38.06 -44.51 -0.69
CA ALA A 413 39.35 -44.45 -0.01
C ALA A 413 39.34 -45.00 1.44
N ALA A 414 38.23 -45.59 1.91
CA ALA A 414 38.14 -46.13 3.26
C ALA A 414 39.08 -47.34 3.49
N ALA A 415 39.33 -47.67 4.76
CA ALA A 415 40.01 -48.92 5.10
C ALA A 415 39.09 -50.12 4.83
N PHE A 416 39.68 -51.26 4.47
CA PHE A 416 38.94 -52.52 4.34
C PHE A 416 38.42 -52.98 5.71
N ALA A 417 37.13 -53.30 5.77
CA ALA A 417 36.47 -53.91 6.92
C ALA A 417 36.03 -55.34 6.57
N ASP A 418 36.03 -56.23 7.56
CA ASP A 418 35.57 -57.60 7.37
C ASP A 418 34.05 -57.62 7.14
N VAL A 419 33.61 -58.36 6.14
CA VAL A 419 32.19 -58.61 5.89
C VAL A 419 31.69 -59.60 6.93
N ALA A 420 30.49 -59.37 7.46
CA ALA A 420 29.89 -60.21 8.50
C ALA A 420 28.39 -60.44 8.24
N ALA A 421 27.76 -61.24 9.12
CA ALA A 421 26.31 -61.42 9.12
C ALA A 421 25.56 -60.11 9.42
N SER A 422 26.12 -59.28 10.31
CA SER A 422 25.57 -57.96 10.63
C SER A 422 26.02 -56.92 9.59
N PRO A 423 25.16 -55.93 9.27
CA PRO A 423 25.51 -54.87 8.31
C PRO A 423 26.77 -54.11 8.71
N THR A 424 27.75 -54.11 7.80
CA THR A 424 28.99 -53.34 7.91
C THR A 424 28.85 -52.07 7.07
N ARG A 425 29.05 -50.90 7.68
CA ARG A 425 28.90 -49.60 7.00
C ARG A 425 30.06 -49.37 6.03
N LEU A 426 29.73 -49.09 4.78
CA LEU A 426 30.67 -48.79 3.70
C LEU A 426 30.77 -47.30 3.43
N ALA A 427 29.63 -46.61 3.31
CA ALA A 427 29.56 -45.18 3.05
C ALA A 427 28.39 -44.54 3.81
N ALA A 428 28.47 -43.23 4.01
CA ALA A 428 27.41 -42.44 4.63
C ALA A 428 27.34 -41.06 3.99
N TRP A 429 26.13 -40.51 3.94
CA TRP A 429 25.84 -39.17 3.46
C TRP A 429 25.07 -38.41 4.52
N THR A 430 25.40 -37.13 4.68
CA THR A 430 24.75 -36.19 5.61
C THR A 430 23.76 -35.27 4.89
N GLY A 431 23.26 -35.71 3.73
CA GLY A 431 22.31 -34.98 2.90
C GLY A 431 21.93 -35.75 1.64
N PRO A 432 21.04 -35.19 0.80
CA PRO A 432 20.55 -35.83 -0.41
C PRO A 432 21.68 -36.15 -1.40
N VAL A 433 21.54 -37.27 -2.10
CA VAL A 433 22.44 -37.68 -3.19
C VAL A 433 21.64 -38.14 -4.39
N ALA A 434 22.00 -37.64 -5.57
CA ALA A 434 21.34 -38.00 -6.82
C ALA A 434 22.30 -38.82 -7.69
N SER A 435 21.97 -40.10 -7.92
CA SER A 435 22.71 -41.00 -8.81
C SER A 435 24.22 -41.06 -8.52
N ALA A 436 24.60 -41.04 -7.23
CA ALA A 436 25.99 -41.11 -6.84
C ALA A 436 26.52 -42.53 -7.07
N VAL A 437 27.63 -42.66 -7.80
CA VAL A 437 28.29 -43.95 -8.04
C VAL A 437 29.34 -44.17 -6.96
N VAL A 438 29.19 -45.26 -6.22
CA VAL A 438 30.11 -45.72 -5.18
C VAL A 438 30.78 -46.99 -5.66
N GLN A 439 32.09 -46.91 -5.89
CA GLN A 439 32.89 -48.11 -6.14
C GLN A 439 33.10 -48.85 -4.81
N VAL A 440 32.53 -50.05 -4.70
CA VAL A 440 32.75 -50.97 -3.59
C VAL A 440 33.85 -51.93 -3.97
N ASP A 441 34.99 -51.84 -3.30
CA ASP A 441 36.10 -52.78 -3.49
C ASP A 441 35.94 -53.95 -2.53
N PHE A 442 36.18 -55.15 -3.03
CA PHE A 442 36.27 -56.37 -2.25
C PHE A 442 37.68 -56.91 -2.26
N ARG A 443 38.12 -57.44 -1.12
CA ARG A 443 39.41 -58.09 -0.96
C ARG A 443 39.25 -59.44 -0.32
N GLN A 444 39.82 -60.47 -0.93
CA GLN A 444 40.00 -61.78 -0.32
C GLN A 444 41.50 -62.01 -0.06
N PRO A 445 41.94 -61.93 1.21
CA PRO A 445 43.26 -62.42 1.58
C PRO A 445 43.29 -63.94 1.48
N ILE A 446 44.37 -64.49 0.92
CA ILE A 446 44.68 -65.91 0.95
C ILE A 446 46.02 -66.06 1.65
N GLY A 447 46.09 -66.89 2.68
CA GLY A 447 47.31 -67.25 3.38
C GLY A 447 48.13 -68.31 2.63
N ALA A 448 49.45 -68.34 2.85
CA ALA A 448 50.33 -69.33 2.23
C ALA A 448 49.99 -70.79 2.63
N THR A 449 49.28 -70.98 3.74
CA THR A 449 48.87 -72.29 4.25
C THR A 449 47.36 -72.54 4.16
N ASP A 450 46.60 -71.66 3.50
CA ASP A 450 45.15 -71.83 3.38
C ASP A 450 44.82 -72.99 2.43
N ALA A 451 43.98 -73.91 2.90
CA ALA A 451 43.58 -75.08 2.12
C ALA A 451 42.52 -74.71 1.07
N LEU A 452 42.93 -74.65 -0.20
CA LEU A 452 42.05 -74.34 -1.32
C LEU A 452 41.61 -75.62 -2.07
N ARG A 453 40.32 -75.95 -1.99
CA ARG A 453 39.65 -76.94 -2.86
C ARG A 453 39.38 -76.38 -4.26
N THR A 454 39.65 -77.18 -5.30
CA THR A 454 39.26 -76.89 -6.69
C THR A 454 37.77 -76.57 -6.81
N GLY A 455 37.44 -75.53 -7.58
CA GLY A 455 36.07 -75.08 -7.81
C GLY A 455 35.87 -73.61 -7.45
N ARG A 456 34.63 -73.14 -7.53
CA ARG A 456 34.29 -71.74 -7.32
C ARG A 456 34.09 -71.46 -5.83
N TYR A 457 34.80 -70.46 -5.34
CA TYR A 457 34.47 -69.79 -4.08
C TYR A 457 33.60 -68.59 -4.37
N SER A 458 32.41 -68.52 -3.78
CA SER A 458 31.50 -67.39 -4.02
C SER A 458 30.59 -67.16 -2.83
N LYS A 459 30.03 -65.94 -2.76
CA LYS A 459 28.97 -65.59 -1.84
C LYS A 459 28.01 -64.60 -2.50
N THR A 460 26.77 -64.57 -2.03
CA THR A 460 25.81 -63.52 -2.35
C THR A 460 25.78 -62.55 -1.18
N LEU A 461 26.17 -61.31 -1.43
CA LEU A 461 26.14 -60.23 -0.44
C LEU A 461 24.89 -59.39 -0.63
N THR A 462 24.36 -58.87 0.47
CA THR A 462 23.27 -57.90 0.48
C THR A 462 23.86 -56.52 0.70
N LEU A 463 23.72 -55.66 -0.30
CA LEU A 463 23.99 -54.23 -0.18
C LEU A 463 22.68 -53.53 0.17
N THR A 464 22.71 -52.67 1.19
CA THR A 464 21.51 -51.96 1.66
C THR A 464 21.81 -50.48 1.79
N LEU A 465 20.97 -49.68 1.14
CA LEU A 465 20.88 -48.24 1.40
C LEU A 465 19.74 -48.00 2.40
N SER A 466 20.04 -47.31 3.50
CA SER A 466 19.07 -47.01 4.55
C SER A 466 19.19 -45.55 5.00
N THR A 467 18.11 -44.98 5.50
CA THR A 467 18.07 -43.66 6.15
C THR A 467 17.48 -43.80 7.56
N THR A 468 17.93 -42.96 8.49
CA THR A 468 17.29 -42.78 9.80
C THR A 468 16.50 -41.47 9.88
N THR A 469 16.65 -40.58 8.89
CA THR A 469 15.94 -39.31 8.77
C THR A 469 15.36 -39.15 7.35
N PRO A 470 14.27 -39.89 7.02
CA PRO A 470 13.70 -39.99 5.67
C PRO A 470 13.12 -38.69 5.10
#